data_AF-A0A7W3QP61-F1
#
_entry.id   AF-A0A7W3QP61-F1
#
_cell.length_a   1.000
_cell.length_b   1.000
_cell.length_c   1.000
_cell.angle_alpha   90.00
_cell.angle_beta   90.00
_cell.angle_gamma   90.00
#
_symmetry.space_group_name_H-M   'P 1'
#
loop_
_entity.id
_entity.type
_entity.pdbx_description
1 polymer ?
#
loop_
_entity_poly.entity_id
_entity_poly.type
_entity_poly.pdbx_seq_one_letter_code
_entity_poly.pdbx_strand_id
1 'polypeptide(L)' 'MSPANALLAVLREWFPGWDIWYERGVWRAAGFMLISSSTADGLVEHLAGADPDAFARVARRFEGRTA' A
#
# COMPACT_ATOMS: atom_id res chain seq x y z
N MET A 1 -19.03 4.46 1.42
CA MET A 1 -17.59 4.26 1.14
C MET A 1 -17.42 2.92 0.48
N SER A 2 -16.83 2.84 -0.73
CA SER A 2 -16.57 1.54 -1.36
C SER A 2 -15.43 0.81 -0.64
N PRO A 3 -15.38 -0.54 -0.66
CA PRO A 3 -14.26 -1.28 -0.10
C PRO A 3 -12.90 -0.83 -0.68
N ALA A 4 -12.85 -0.52 -1.97
CA ALA A 4 -11.66 0.00 -2.63
C ALA A 4 -11.22 1.37 -2.06
N ASN A 5 -12.15 2.28 -1.79
CA ASN A 5 -11.79 3.58 -1.21
C ASN A 5 -11.29 3.45 0.23
N ALA A 6 -11.85 2.52 1.01
CA ALA A 6 -11.38 2.24 2.37
C ALA A 6 -9.94 1.70 2.34
N LEU A 7 -9.69 0.72 1.47
CA LEU A 7 -8.36 0.13 1.32
C LEU A 7 -7.35 1.13 0.77
N LEU A 8 -7.76 1.99 -0.16
CA LEU A 8 -6.91 3.07 -0.67
C LEU A 8 -6.46 4.04 0.44
N ALA A 9 -7.36 4.42 1.33
CA ALA A 9 -7.02 5.28 2.47
C ALA A 9 -5.99 4.60 3.39
N VAL A 10 -6.18 3.31 3.68
CA VAL A 10 -5.24 2.52 4.48
C VAL A 10 -3.87 2.43 3.81
N LEU A 11 -3.81 2.14 2.51
CA LEU A 11 -2.55 2.04 1.78
C LEU A 11 -1.78 3.37 1.75
N ARG A 12 -2.48 4.49 1.59
CA ARG A 12 -1.87 5.83 1.64
C ARG A 12 -1.33 6.18 3.02
N GLU A 13 -1.98 5.71 4.10
CA GLU A 13 -1.46 5.86 5.46
C GLU A 13 -0.18 5.02 5.67
N TRP A 14 -0.16 3.80 5.12
CA TRP A 14 0.95 2.86 5.29
C TRP A 14 2.19 3.24 4.48
N PHE A 15 1.99 3.78 3.28
CA PHE A 15 3.04 4.14 2.35
C PHE A 15 2.96 5.64 1.99
N PRO A 16 3.20 6.56 2.96
CA PRO A 16 3.00 7.99 2.74
C PRO A 16 3.99 8.61 1.73
N GLY A 17 5.08 7.92 1.39
CA GLY A 17 6.02 8.32 0.36
C GLY A 17 5.58 7.98 -1.07
N TRP A 18 4.44 7.30 -1.23
CA TRP A 18 3.93 6.85 -2.52
C TRP A 18 2.61 7.54 -2.84
N ASP A 19 2.46 8.02 -4.07
CA ASP A 19 1.16 8.41 -4.60
C ASP A 19 0.43 7.14 -5.05
N ILE A 20 -0.61 6.76 -4.32
CA ILE A 20 -1.37 5.52 -4.56
C ILE A 20 -2.76 5.88 -5.06
N TRP A 21 -3.25 5.19 -6.09
CA TRP A 21 -4.62 5.35 -6.59
C TRP A 21 -5.19 4.04 -7.13
N TYR A 22 -6.51 3.99 -7.24
CA TYR A 22 -7.25 2.88 -7.84
C TYR A 22 -8.09 3.40 -9.00
N GLU A 23 -7.84 2.89 -10.20
CA GLU A 23 -8.59 3.27 -11.40
C GLU A 23 -8.90 2.05 -12.24
N ARG A 24 -10.14 1.97 -12.75
CA ARG A 24 -10.57 0.96 -13.73
C ARG A 24 -10.18 -0.49 -13.39
N GLY A 25 -10.24 -0.88 -12.11
CA GLY A 25 -9.89 -2.24 -11.69
C GLY A 25 -8.43 -2.47 -11.31
N VAL A 26 -7.57 -1.44 -11.41
CA VAL A 26 -6.12 -1.56 -11.23
C VAL A 26 -5.65 -0.64 -10.11
N TRP A 27 -4.86 -1.21 -9.21
CA TRP A 27 -4.12 -0.51 -8.17
C TRP A 27 -2.80 -0.01 -8.74
N ARG A 28 -2.48 1.25 -8.48
CA ARG A 28 -1.22 1.87 -8.90
C ARG A 28 -0.57 2.61 -7.75
N ALA A 29 0.75 2.62 -7.76
CA ALA A 29 1.57 3.44 -6.88
C ALA A 29 2.73 4.05 -7.68
N ALA A 30 2.96 5.35 -7.48
CA ALA A 30 4.09 6.06 -8.02
C ALA A 30 5.00 6.58 -6.91
N GLY A 31 6.29 6.28 -7.03
CA GLY A 31 7.37 6.76 -6.17
C GLY A 31 8.62 6.92 -7.04
N PHE A 32 9.73 6.26 -6.66
CA PHE A 32 10.92 6.18 -7.53
C PHE A 32 10.70 5.27 -8.76
N MET A 33 9.64 4.47 -8.74
CA MET A 33 9.18 3.64 -9.86
C MET A 33 7.65 3.60 -9.91
N LEU A 34 7.10 3.14 -11.04
CA LEU A 34 5.67 2.89 -11.18
C LEU A 34 5.38 1.42 -10.92
N ILE A 35 4.43 1.15 -10.02
CA ILE A 35 3.94 -0.19 -9.70
C ILE A 35 2.46 -0.27 -10.08
N SER A 36 2.06 -1.40 -10.65
CA SER A 36 0.67 -1.70 -10.96
C SER A 36 0.31 -3.12 -10.59
N SER A 37 -0.87 -3.32 -10.02
CA SER A 37 -1.42 -4.64 -9.70
C SER A 37 -2.93 -4.67 -9.92
N SER A 38 -3.46 -5.81 -10.35
CA SER A 38 -4.91 -6.03 -10.43
C SER A 38 -5.55 -6.25 -9.05
N THR A 39 -4.75 -6.57 -8.03
CA THR A 39 -5.19 -6.80 -6.66
C THR A 39 -4.47 -5.87 -5.70
N ALA A 40 -5.12 -5.53 -4.58
CA ALA A 40 -4.49 -4.72 -3.55
C ALA A 40 -3.35 -5.47 -2.86
N ASP A 41 -3.50 -6.79 -2.70
CA ASP A 41 -2.48 -7.67 -2.11
C ASP A 41 -1.19 -7.66 -2.95
N GLY A 42 -1.31 -7.84 -4.27
CA GLY A 42 -0.17 -7.74 -5.18
C GLY A 42 0.46 -6.33 -5.20
N LEU A 43 -0.33 -5.27 -4.99
CA LEU A 43 0.24 -3.94 -4.81
C LEU A 43 1.09 -3.86 -3.54
N VAL A 44 0.62 -4.43 -2.42
CA VAL A 44 1.36 -4.46 -1.15
C VAL A 44 2.64 -5.28 -1.27
N GLU A 45 2.59 -6.45 -1.92
CA GLU A 45 3.78 -7.28 -2.15
C GLU A 45 4.86 -6.51 -2.93
N HIS A 46 4.47 -5.83 -4.02
CA HIS A 46 5.39 -5.02 -4.80
C HIS A 46 5.92 -3.81 -4.03
N LEU A 47 5.06 -3.13 -3.25
CA LEU A 47 5.49 -2.02 -2.39
C LEU A 47 6.44 -2.48 -1.29
N ALA A 48 6.22 -3.66 -0.70
CA ALA A 48 7.11 -4.23 0.31
C ALA A 48 8.51 -4.54 -0.26
N GLY A 49 8.58 -4.96 -1.52
CA GLY A 49 9.85 -5.12 -2.23
C GLY A 49 10.52 -3.78 -2.58
N ALA A 50 9.73 -2.78 -2.97
CA ALA A 50 10.24 -1.49 -3.43
C ALA A 50 10.62 -0.54 -2.27
N ASP A 51 9.90 -0.57 -1.15
CA ASP A 51 10.15 0.21 0.07
C ASP A 51 10.03 -0.68 1.32
N PRO A 52 11.04 -1.54 1.57
CA PRO A 52 11.02 -2.47 2.69
C PRO A 52 10.94 -1.75 4.05
N ASP A 53 11.51 -0.54 4.15
CA ASP A 53 11.51 0.23 5.38
C ASP A 53 10.11 0.76 5.72
N ALA A 54 9.34 1.24 4.72
CA ALA A 54 7.94 1.60 4.93
C ALA A 54 7.12 0.40 5.37
N PHE A 55 7.29 -0.74 4.73
CA PHE A 55 6.60 -1.96 5.12
C PHE A 55 6.96 -2.40 6.55
N ALA A 56 8.24 -2.37 6.92
CA ALA A 56 8.68 -2.72 8.27
C ALA A 56 8.11 -1.78 9.35
N ARG A 57 7.96 -0.47 9.06
CA ARG A 57 7.29 0.48 9.97
C ARG A 57 5.83 0.10 10.20
N VAL A 58 5.13 -0.30 9.13
CA VAL A 58 3.73 -0.73 9.21
C VAL A 58 3.61 -2.03 9.99
N ALA A 59 4.44 -3.04 9.69
CA ALA A 59 4.45 -4.32 10.38
C ALA A 59 4.62 -4.15 11.91
N ARG A 60 5.61 -3.37 12.33
CA ARG A 60 5.84 -3.05 13.76
C ARG A 60 4.62 -2.40 14.42
N ARG A 61 3.88 -1.54 13.72
CA ARG A 61 2.65 -0.91 14.24
C ARG A 61 1.51 -1.91 14.45
N PHE A 62 1.48 -3.03 13.73
CA PHE A 62 0.49 -4.09 13.93
C PHE A 62 0.93 -5.05 15.03
N GLU A 63 2.21 -5.43 15.07
CA GLU A 63 2.78 -6.27 16.12
C GLU A 63 2.66 -5.61 17.50
N GLY A 64 2.90 -4.30 17.60
CA GLY A 64 2.75 -3.54 18.85
C GLY A 64 1.29 -3.29 19.29
N ARG A 65 0.31 -3.65 18.46
CA ARG A 65 -1.13 -3.55 18.79
C ARG A 65 -1.73 -4.86 19.30
N THR A 66 -0.96 -5.94 19.19
CA THR A 66 -1.30 -7.28 19.70
C THR A 66 -0.65 -7.60 21.04
N ALA A 67 0.06 -6.65 21.65
CA ALA A 67 0.67 -6.76 22.98
C ALA A 67 -0.17 -6.04 24.06
#